data_AF-Q74A28-F1
#
_entry.id   AF-Q74A28-F1
#
_cell.length_a   1.000
_cell.length_b   1.000
_cell.length_c   1.000
_cell.angle_alpha   90.00
_cell.angle_beta   90.00
_cell.angle_gamma   90.00
#
_symmetry.space_group_name_H-M   'P 1'
#
loop_
_entity.id
_entity.type
_entity.pdbx_description
1 polymer ?
#
loop_
_entity_poly.entity_id
_entity_poly.type
_entity_poly.pdbx_seq_one_letter_code
_entity_poly.pdbx_strand_id
1 'polypeptide(L)'
;MKNQDESGDGWESLCERCGLCCFEKIEDENGTVFFTATPCRYLDVTTRQCVIYDKRFDINPECVKLTEELVRTLPWLHDDCAYRKALGVRLSKVRMNGRNKGKRG
;
A
#
# COMPACT_ATOMS: atom_id res chain seq x y z
N MET A 1 19.93 -29.45 2.66
CA MET A 1 19.48 -28.13 2.18
C MET A 1 18.01 -27.95 2.53
N LYS A 2 17.66 -27.01 3.40
CA LYS A 2 16.28 -26.53 3.59
C LYS A 2 16.34 -25.02 3.43
N ASN A 3 15.90 -24.54 2.27
CA ASN A 3 15.72 -23.13 2.00
C ASN A 3 14.62 -22.61 2.92
N GLN A 4 15.03 -21.87 3.95
CA GLN A 4 14.13 -21.03 4.74
C GLN A 4 13.92 -19.73 3.98
N ASP A 5 12.86 -19.69 3.18
CA ASP A 5 12.23 -18.45 2.72
C ASP A 5 11.38 -17.88 3.88
N GLU A 6 12.04 -17.55 5.00
CA GLU A 6 11.43 -16.98 6.22
C GLU A 6 11.34 -15.44 6.12
N SER A 7 11.39 -14.88 4.91
CA SER A 7 11.41 -13.43 4.69
C SER A 7 10.04 -12.87 4.26
N GLY A 8 9.08 -13.73 3.92
CA GLY A 8 7.74 -13.30 3.52
C GLY A 8 6.81 -13.01 4.70
N ASP A 9 6.81 -13.86 5.73
CA ASP A 9 5.85 -13.82 6.84
C ASP A 9 6.09 -12.62 7.77
N GLY A 10 7.35 -12.37 8.13
CA GLY A 10 7.73 -11.21 8.94
C GLY A 10 7.49 -9.88 8.20
N TRP A 11 7.69 -9.86 6.89
CA TRP A 11 7.45 -8.68 6.07
C TRP A 11 5.97 -8.35 5.94
N GLU A 12 5.15 -9.37 5.62
CA GLU A 12 3.70 -9.22 5.52
C GLU A 12 3.04 -8.83 6.86
N SER A 13 3.64 -9.26 7.98
CA SER A 13 3.24 -8.88 9.34
C SER A 13 3.38 -7.38 9.63
N LEU A 14 4.19 -6.65 8.85
CA LEU A 14 4.31 -5.20 9.00
C LEU A 14 3.05 -4.47 8.56
N CYS A 15 2.22 -5.06 7.70
CA CYS A 15 1.08 -4.37 7.13
C CYS A 15 0.03 -4.00 8.20
N GLU A 16 -0.16 -2.70 8.43
CA GLU A 16 -1.19 -2.16 9.34
C GLU A 16 -2.62 -2.22 8.77
N ARG A 17 -2.84 -2.91 7.64
CA ARG A 17 -4.15 -3.08 6.98
C ARG A 17 -4.92 -1.77 6.78
N CYS A 18 -4.22 -0.69 6.43
CA CYS A 18 -4.80 0.65 6.29
C CYS A 18 -5.72 0.84 5.05
N GLY A 19 -5.74 -0.14 4.13
CA GLY A 19 -6.60 -0.14 2.94
C GLY A 19 -6.20 0.84 1.82
N LEU A 20 -5.23 1.73 2.05
CA LEU A 20 -4.83 2.75 1.06
C LEU A 20 -4.30 2.14 -0.24
N CYS A 21 -3.56 1.04 -0.17
CA CYS A 21 -3.05 0.36 -1.36
C CYS A 21 -4.15 -0.31 -2.21
N CYS A 22 -5.34 -0.51 -1.64
CA CYS A 22 -6.50 -1.14 -2.29
C CYS A 22 -7.32 -0.16 -3.12
N PHE A 23 -7.04 1.14 -3.10
CA PHE A 23 -7.67 2.09 -4.02
C PHE A 23 -7.01 2.02 -5.39
N GLU A 24 -7.82 2.26 -6.42
CA GLU A 24 -7.36 2.35 -7.79
C GLU A 24 -6.37 3.50 -7.95
N LYS A 25 -5.39 3.27 -8.83
CA LYS A 25 -4.30 4.18 -9.11
C LYS A 25 -4.33 4.53 -10.59
N ILE A 26 -4.28 5.81 -10.89
CA ILE A 26 -4.17 6.33 -12.25
C ILE A 26 -2.82 7.01 -12.40
N GLU A 27 -2.18 6.85 -13.55
CA GLU A 27 -0.96 7.56 -13.91
C GLU A 27 -1.29 8.62 -14.95
N ASP A 28 -0.78 9.83 -14.74
CA ASP A 28 -0.89 10.95 -15.67
C ASP A 28 0.24 10.97 -16.70
N GLU A 29 0.14 11.80 -17.75
CA GLU A 29 1.16 11.95 -18.81
C GLU A 29 2.58 12.25 -18.27
N ASN A 30 2.67 12.83 -17.07
CA ASN A 30 3.94 13.14 -16.40
C ASN A 30 4.52 11.98 -15.57
N GLY A 31 3.93 10.78 -15.60
CA GLY A 31 4.32 9.65 -14.75
C GLY A 31 3.98 9.85 -13.27
N THR A 32 3.04 10.76 -12.97
CA THR A 32 2.58 10.99 -11.60
C THR A 32 1.39 10.09 -11.31
N VAL A 33 1.50 9.29 -10.26
CA VAL A 33 0.45 8.36 -9.86
C VAL A 33 -0.46 8.99 -8.79
N PHE A 34 -1.77 8.91 -9.02
CA PHE A 34 -2.83 9.43 -8.14
C PHE A 34 -3.77 8.30 -7.70
N PHE A 35 -4.25 8.39 -6.46
CA PHE A 35 -5.30 7.51 -5.97
C PHE A 35 -6.67 8.08 -6.34
N THR A 36 -7.57 7.21 -6.79
CA THR A 36 -8.98 7.57 -7.00
C THR A 36 -9.80 7.26 -5.74
N ALA A 37 -11.04 7.72 -5.70
CA ALA A 37 -12.00 7.35 -4.65
C ALA A 37 -12.59 5.95 -4.85
N THR A 38 -12.13 5.21 -5.88
CA THR A 38 -12.64 3.89 -6.23
C THR A 38 -11.87 2.82 -5.45
N PRO A 39 -12.52 2.12 -4.50
CA PRO A 39 -11.91 0.99 -3.81
C PRO A 39 -11.84 -0.23 -4.73
N CYS A 40 -10.88 -1.13 -4.50
CA CYS A 40 -10.93 -2.45 -5.14
C CYS A 40 -12.16 -3.21 -4.65
N ARG A 41 -12.63 -4.16 -5.47
CA ARG A 41 -13.82 -4.97 -5.18
C ARG A 41 -13.77 -5.79 -3.88
N TYR A 42 -12.60 -5.92 -3.27
CA TYR A 42 -12.37 -6.71 -2.04
C TYR A 42 -12.04 -5.84 -0.82
N LEU A 43 -12.05 -4.51 -0.97
CA LEU A 43 -11.90 -3.60 0.15
C LEU A 43 -13.26 -3.38 0.80
N ASP A 44 -13.37 -3.74 2.08
CA ASP A 44 -14.50 -3.33 2.90
C ASP A 44 -14.29 -1.86 3.29
N VAL A 45 -15.06 -0.95 2.70
CA VAL A 45 -14.89 0.51 2.90
C VAL A 45 -15.28 1.00 4.30
N THR A 46 -16.07 0.20 5.03
CA THR A 46 -16.50 0.50 6.40
C THR A 46 -15.36 0.28 7.37
N THR A 47 -14.71 -0.89 7.28
CA THR A 47 -13.58 -1.30 8.14
C THR A 47 -12.23 -0.90 7.57
N ARG A 48 -12.17 -0.52 6.30
CA ARG A 48 -10.96 -0.25 5.48
C ARG A 48 -10.02 -1.43 5.36
N GLN A 49 -10.52 -2.66 5.50
CA GLN A 49 -9.73 -3.87 5.45
C GLN A 49 -10.02 -4.69 4.19
N CYS A 50 -8.98 -5.33 3.65
CA CYS A 50 -9.14 -6.26 2.55
C CYS A 50 -9.70 -7.59 3.08
N VAL A 51 -10.85 -8.02 2.56
CA VAL A 51 -11.53 -9.24 3.04
C VAL A 51 -10.83 -10.53 2.61
N ILE A 52 -9.91 -10.44 1.64
CA ILE A 52 -9.12 -11.56 1.12
C ILE A 52 -7.61 -11.38 1.35
N TYR A 53 -7.20 -10.60 2.35
CA TYR A 53 -5.81 -10.17 2.51
C TYR A 53 -4.77 -11.31 2.40
N ASP A 54 -5.02 -12.44 3.05
CA ASP A 54 -4.12 -13.61 3.06
C ASP A 54 -4.01 -14.32 1.71
N LYS A 55 -5.02 -14.21 0.85
CA LYS A 55 -5.07 -14.85 -0.48
C LYS A 55 -5.13 -13.84 -1.62
N ARG A 56 -4.82 -12.57 -1.35
CA ARG A 56 -5.05 -11.46 -2.28
C ARG A 56 -4.28 -11.60 -3.58
N PHE A 57 -3.09 -12.20 -3.55
CA PHE A 57 -2.27 -12.42 -4.74
C PHE A 57 -2.76 -13.58 -5.61
N ASP A 58 -3.49 -14.53 -5.02
CA ASP A 58 -4.08 -15.68 -5.73
C ASP A 58 -5.42 -15.28 -6.37
N ILE A 59 -6.24 -14.53 -5.63
CA ILE A 59 -7.58 -14.13 -6.05
C ILE A 59 -7.56 -12.86 -6.91
N ASN A 60 -6.60 -11.95 -6.68
CA ASN A 60 -6.50 -10.67 -7.37
C ASN A 60 -5.06 -10.41 -7.87
N PRO A 61 -4.71 -10.82 -9.09
CA PRO A 61 -3.35 -10.63 -9.63
C PRO A 61 -2.96 -9.15 -9.78
N GLU A 62 -3.94 -8.24 -9.82
CA GLU A 62 -3.75 -6.79 -9.81
C GLU A 62 -3.22 -6.26 -8.46
N CYS A 63 -3.20 -7.10 -7.41
CA CYS A 63 -2.71 -6.70 -6.11
C CYS A 63 -1.19 -6.58 -6.12
N VAL A 64 -0.68 -5.37 -5.85
CA VAL A 64 0.75 -5.10 -5.79
C VAL A 64 1.40 -5.82 -4.60
N LYS A 65 2.36 -6.71 -4.89
CA LYS A 65 3.22 -7.32 -3.88
C LYS A 65 4.30 -6.32 -3.46
N LEU A 66 4.07 -5.63 -2.35
CA LEU A 66 4.97 -4.60 -1.82
C LEU A 66 6.26 -5.24 -1.28
N THR A 67 7.21 -5.61 -2.14
CA THR A 67 8.53 -6.09 -1.70
C THR A 67 9.41 -4.94 -1.21
N GLU A 68 10.48 -5.23 -0.48
CA GLU A 68 11.42 -4.21 0.01
C GLU A 68 11.98 -3.34 -1.12
N GLU A 69 12.36 -3.97 -2.23
CA GLU A 69 12.88 -3.28 -3.42
C GLU A 69 11.82 -2.36 -4.03
N LEU A 70 10.59 -2.85 -4.14
CA LEU A 70 9.49 -2.11 -4.72
C LEU A 70 9.11 -0.91 -3.84
N VAL A 71 9.02 -1.09 -2.52
CA VAL A 71 8.70 0.00 -1.57
C VAL A 71 9.69 1.17 -1.64
N ARG A 72 10.95 0.90 -2.00
CA ARG A 72 11.99 1.93 -2.21
C ARG A 72 11.84 2.70 -3.52
N THR A 73 11.15 2.14 -4.50
CA THR A 73 10.99 2.74 -5.84
C THR A 73 9.60 3.31 -6.09
N LEU A 74 8.56 2.81 -5.41
CA LEU A 74 7.18 3.24 -5.61
C LEU A 74 6.94 4.69 -5.13
N PRO A 75 6.71 5.65 -6.05
CA PRO A 75 6.50 7.04 -5.67
C PRO A 75 5.12 7.28 -5.04
N TRP A 76 4.14 6.41 -5.34
CA TRP A 76 2.77 6.52 -4.85
C TRP A 76 2.54 5.96 -3.45
N LEU A 77 3.48 5.19 -2.92
CA LEU A 77 3.34 4.65 -1.58
C LEU A 77 3.46 5.80 -0.57
N HIS A 78 2.55 5.88 0.39
CA HIS A 78 2.57 6.94 1.39
C HIS A 78 3.71 6.74 2.41
N ASP A 79 4.32 7.82 2.89
CA ASP A 79 5.35 7.76 3.94
C ASP A 79 4.84 7.16 5.26
N ASP A 80 3.53 7.21 5.51
CA ASP A 80 2.95 6.60 6.70
C ASP A 80 2.73 5.08 6.57
N CYS A 81 2.94 4.52 5.37
CA CYS A 81 2.82 3.08 5.14
C CYS A 81 3.84 2.31 5.99
N ALA A 82 3.38 1.30 6.72
CA ALA A 82 4.20 0.50 7.63
C ALA A 82 5.44 -0.10 6.96
N TYR A 83 5.30 -0.65 5.75
CA TYR A 83 6.44 -1.15 4.97
C TYR A 83 7.49 -0.06 4.71
N ARG A 84 7.06 1.17 4.44
CA ARG A 84 7.96 2.28 4.20
C ARG A 84 8.64 2.76 5.48
N LYS A 85 7.89 2.82 6.59
CA LYS A 85 8.41 3.10 7.92
C LYS A 85 9.48 2.09 8.33
N ALA A 86 9.24 0.80 8.10
CA ALA A 86 10.20 -0.26 8.40
C ALA A 86 11.54 -0.08 7.65
N LEU A 87 11.52 0.46 6.43
CA LEU A 87 12.73 0.74 5.65
C LEU A 87 13.33 2.13 5.89
N GLY A 88 12.65 3.00 6.65
CA GLY A 88 13.11 4.38 6.92
C GLY A 88 13.21 5.28 5.69
N VAL A 89 12.55 4.94 4.58
CA VAL A 89 12.63 5.71 3.32
C VAL A 89 11.51 6.74 3.22
N ARG A 90 11.78 7.89 2.59
CA ARG A 90 10.78 8.91 2.26
C ARG A 90 10.90 9.31 0.80
N LEU A 91 9.93 8.91 -0.01
CA LEU A 91 9.90 9.25 -1.45
C LEU A 91 8.56 9.82 -1.91
N SER A 92 7.60 10.11 -1.02
CA SER A 92 6.24 10.49 -1.48
C SER A 92 6.27 11.78 -2.30
N LYS A 93 6.03 11.64 -3.60
CA LYS A 93 5.61 12.74 -4.48
C LYS A 93 4.08 12.84 -4.58
N VAL A 94 3.37 12.01 -3.80
CA VAL A 94 1.91 11.94 -3.77
C VAL A 94 1.33 13.24 -3.22
N ARG A 95 0.53 13.91 -4.05
CA ARG A 95 -0.43 14.91 -3.60
C ARG A 95 -1.70 14.18 -3.15
N MET A 96 -1.79 13.82 -1.87
CA MET A 96 -3.05 13.28 -1.34
C MET A 96 -4.11 14.37 -1.40
N ASN A 97 -5.16 14.14 -2.21
CA ASN A 97 -6.31 15.03 -2.23
C ASN A 97 -7.07 14.83 -0.91
N GLY A 98 -6.99 15.82 -0.01
CA GLY A 98 -7.83 15.88 1.19
C GLY A 98 -7.33 15.10 2.41
N ARG A 99 -6.24 15.54 3.03
CA ARG A 99 -6.15 15.44 4.50
C ARG A 99 -6.58 16.79 5.05
N ASN A 100 -7.87 16.90 5.41
CA ASN A 100 -8.28 17.90 6.40
C ASN A 100 -7.53 17.55 7.69
N LYS A 101 -6.32 18.12 7.85
CA LYS A 101 -5.62 18.10 9.12
C LYS A 101 -6.49 18.95 10.04
N GLY A 102 -7.40 18.30 10.75
CA GLY A 102 -8.04 18.87 11.92
C GLY A 102 -6.94 19.47 12.78
N LYS A 103 -6.96 20.79 12.89
CA LYS A 103 -6.22 21.54 13.90
C LYS A 103 -6.44 20.85 15.24
N ARG A 104 -5.37 20.35 15.85
CA ARG A 104 -5.32 20.13 17.29
C ARG A 104 -4.38 21.19 17.85
N GLY A 105 -4.88 21.99 18.79
CA GLY A 105 -4.14 22.98 19.56
C GLY A 105 -4.21 24.37 18.96
#